data_AF-A0A1B9AJS9-F1
#
_entry.id   AF-A0A1B9AJS9-F1
#
_cell.length_a   1.000
_cell.length_b   1.000
_cell.length_c   1.000
_cell.angle_alpha   90.00
_cell.angle_beta   90.00
_cell.angle_gamma   90.00
#
_symmetry.space_group_name_H-M   'P 1'
#
loop_
_entity.id
_entity.type
_entity.pdbx_description
1 polymer ?
#
loop_
_entity_poly.entity_id
_entity_poly.type
_entity_poly.pdbx_seq_one_letter_code
_entity_poly.pdbx_strand_id
1 'polypeptide(L)'
;MVNYINKPQSSLYTILEMIREKKEVIPFCLITPNGNLFNTVSVNGRFGTVYSPVFTMKELDRESGCLVLNVLIPVDMEGCPVEIGSDLYSLLFTKDHITMNVDCLCGIIPLPPELINRYLPIPEPKCK
;
A
#
# COMPACT_ATOMS: atom_id res chain seq x y z
N MET A 1 -31.32 -13.62 11.63
CA MET A 1 -30.05 -14.18 11.11
C MET A 1 -30.03 -13.96 9.62
N VAL A 2 -29.17 -13.06 9.14
CA VAL A 2 -28.98 -12.87 7.70
C VAL A 2 -28.01 -13.94 7.23
N ASN A 3 -28.49 -14.86 6.38
CA ASN A 3 -27.63 -15.80 5.69
C ASN A 3 -26.79 -15.01 4.68
N TYR A 4 -25.50 -14.82 4.98
CA TYR A 4 -24.52 -14.37 4.00
C TYR A 4 -24.27 -15.50 3.00
N ILE A 5 -25.20 -15.68 2.07
CA ILE A 5 -25.04 -16.56 0.92
C ILE A 5 -23.89 -15.98 0.10
N ASN A 6 -22.74 -16.66 0.15
CA ASN A 6 -21.62 -16.64 -0.81
C ASN A 6 -21.72 -15.52 -1.85
N LYS A 7 -21.38 -14.29 -1.45
CA LYS A 7 -21.07 -13.24 -2.43
C LYS A 7 -19.89 -13.77 -3.25
N PRO A 8 -19.94 -13.78 -4.60
CA PRO A 8 -18.80 -14.22 -5.38
C PRO A 8 -17.59 -13.39 -4.95
N GLN A 9 -16.61 -14.04 -4.32
CA GLN A 9 -15.38 -13.36 -3.95
C GLN A 9 -14.74 -12.86 -5.23
N SER A 10 -14.49 -11.56 -5.29
CA SER A 10 -13.78 -10.97 -6.43
C SER A 10 -12.44 -11.67 -6.59
N SER A 11 -11.95 -11.80 -7.82
CA SER A 11 -10.60 -12.33 -8.08
C SER A 11 -9.53 -11.58 -7.29
N LEU A 12 -9.76 -10.29 -7.01
CA LEU A 12 -8.95 -9.46 -6.12
C LEU A 12 -8.92 -10.00 -4.68
N TYR A 13 -10.06 -10.39 -4.12
CA TYR A 13 -10.12 -10.96 -2.78
C TYR A 13 -9.27 -12.23 -2.68
N THR A 14 -9.32 -13.11 -3.69
CA THR A 14 -8.46 -14.31 -3.74
C THR A 14 -6.97 -13.94 -3.75
N ILE A 15 -6.57 -12.93 -4.53
CA ILE A 15 -5.18 -12.46 -4.56
C ILE A 15 -4.75 -11.93 -3.19
N LEU A 16 -5.60 -11.15 -2.51
CA LEU A 16 -5.32 -10.63 -1.17
C LEU A 16 -5.17 -11.77 -0.14
N GLU A 17 -6.03 -12.80 -0.19
CA GLU A 17 -5.86 -13.98 0.66
C GLU A 17 -4.55 -14.72 0.37
N MET A 18 -4.14 -14.86 -0.89
CA MET A 18 -2.84 -15.46 -1.24
C MET A 18 -1.66 -14.68 -0.65
N ILE A 19 -1.70 -13.35 -0.72
CA ILE A 19 -0.66 -12.49 -0.10
C ILE A 19 -0.64 -12.72 1.42
N ARG A 20 -1.82 -12.79 2.04
CA ARG A 20 -1.96 -13.01 3.49
C ARG A 20 -1.38 -14.37 3.91
N GLU A 21 -1.69 -15.42 3.16
CA GLU A 21 -1.26 -16.80 3.46
C GLU A 21 0.25 -16.98 3.31
N LYS A 22 0.87 -16.31 2.33
CA LYS A 22 2.32 -16.32 2.16
C LYS A 22 3.07 -15.69 3.33
N LYS A 23 2.41 -14.86 4.15
CA LYS A 23 3.04 -14.06 5.23
C LYS A 23 4.21 -13.21 4.75
N GLU A 24 4.24 -12.88 3.47
CA GLU A 24 5.21 -11.97 2.87
C GLU A 24 4.66 -10.55 2.90
N VAL A 25 5.53 -9.58 3.17
CA VAL A 25 5.16 -8.17 3.08
C VAL A 25 5.38 -7.72 1.64
N ILE A 26 4.31 -7.72 0.85
CA ILE A 26 4.35 -7.31 -0.55
C ILE A 26 3.81 -5.88 -0.64
N PRO A 27 4.61 -4.90 -1.11
CA PRO A 27 4.12 -3.56 -1.39
C PRO A 27 3.28 -3.58 -2.68
N PHE A 28 2.23 -2.78 -2.73
CA PHE A 28 1.39 -2.66 -3.93
C PHE A 28 0.71 -1.30 -4.02
N CYS A 29 0.38 -0.90 -5.24
CA CYS A 29 -0.54 0.20 -5.50
C CYS A 29 -1.96 -0.33 -5.68
N LEU A 30 -2.96 0.48 -5.32
CA LEU A 30 -4.37 0.15 -5.47
C LEU A 30 -4.97 0.84 -6.69
N ILE A 31 -5.75 0.13 -7.49
CA ILE A 31 -6.51 0.67 -8.63
C ILE A 31 -7.96 0.92 -8.21
N THR A 32 -8.40 2.16 -8.37
CA THR A 32 -9.79 2.58 -8.12
C THR A 32 -10.72 2.16 -9.28
N PRO A 33 -12.05 2.17 -9.09
CA PRO A 33 -13.01 1.89 -10.17
C PRO A 33 -12.91 2.79 -11.40
N ASN A 34 -12.32 3.97 -11.25
CA ASN A 34 -12.09 4.90 -12.36
C ASN A 34 -10.79 4.60 -13.12
N GLY A 35 -10.06 3.53 -12.77
CA GLY A 35 -8.79 3.14 -13.40
C GLY A 35 -7.56 3.89 -12.88
N ASN A 36 -7.73 4.86 -11.99
CA ASN A 36 -6.63 5.62 -11.41
C ASN A 36 -6.03 4.94 -10.18
N LEU A 37 -4.77 5.27 -9.86
CA LEU A 37 -4.16 4.88 -8.58
C LEU A 37 -4.86 5.59 -7.42
N PHE A 38 -5.19 4.82 -6.38
CA PHE A 38 -5.67 5.38 -5.13
C PHE A 38 -4.49 6.03 -4.39
N ASN A 39 -4.68 7.27 -3.94
CA ASN A 39 -3.69 8.00 -3.16
C ASN A 39 -4.27 8.35 -1.80
N THR A 40 -3.46 8.23 -0.75
CA THR A 40 -3.77 8.76 0.58
C THR A 40 -2.80 9.86 0.95
N VAL A 41 -3.21 10.71 1.90
CA VAL A 41 -2.32 11.68 2.53
C VAL A 41 -1.71 11.06 3.78
N SER A 42 -0.39 11.15 3.91
CA SER A 42 0.36 10.79 5.11
C SER A 42 1.06 12.04 5.65
N VAL A 43 1.00 12.23 6.97
CA VAL A 43 1.72 13.31 7.65
C VAL A 43 2.96 12.72 8.30
N ASN A 44 4.12 13.03 7.72
CA ASN A 44 5.40 12.56 8.20
C ASN A 44 6.17 13.71 8.87
N GLY A 45 6.69 13.48 10.08
CA GLY A 45 7.44 14.51 10.81
C GLY A 45 8.70 15.02 10.09
N ARG A 46 9.22 14.25 9.12
CA ARG A 46 10.41 14.61 8.33
C ARG A 46 10.08 15.33 7.03
N PHE A 47 8.95 14.98 6.40
CA PHE A 47 8.61 15.43 5.04
C PHE A 47 7.37 16.33 4.98
N GLY A 48 6.70 16.56 6.11
CA GLY A 48 5.41 17.22 6.14
C GLY A 48 4.31 16.35 5.54
N THR A 49 3.51 16.93 4.65
CA THR A 49 2.38 16.24 4.00
C THR A 49 2.84 15.57 2.71
N VAL A 50 2.65 14.26 2.61
CA VAL A 50 3.05 13.46 1.44
C VAL A 50 1.84 12.69 0.91
N TYR A 51 1.65 12.72 -0.41
CA TYR A 51 0.69 11.85 -1.08
C TYR A 51 1.37 10.50 -1.35
N SER A 52 0.73 9.41 -0.92
CA SER A 52 1.24 8.06 -1.15
C SER A 52 0.22 7.19 -1.89
N PRO A 53 0.62 6.56 -3.01
CA PRO A 53 -0.14 5.51 -3.67
C PRO A 53 0.23 4.08 -3.22
N VAL A 54 1.16 3.92 -2.27
CA VAL A 54 1.76 2.60 -1.98
C VAL A 54 1.37 2.09 -0.60
N PHE A 55 0.99 0.82 -0.58
CA PHE A 55 0.46 0.16 0.60
C PHE A 55 1.10 -1.21 0.80
N THR A 56 1.02 -1.71 2.03
CA THR A 56 1.16 -3.14 2.34
C THR A 56 -0.07 -3.59 3.10
N MET A 57 -0.44 -4.85 2.95
CA MET A 57 -1.55 -5.42 3.72
C MET A 57 -1.12 -5.64 5.17
N LYS A 58 -1.89 -5.08 6.10
CA LYS A 58 -1.75 -5.31 7.54
C LYS A 58 -2.70 -6.42 7.98
N GLU A 59 -3.95 -6.35 7.53
CA GLU A 59 -5.01 -7.27 7.92
C GLU A 59 -6.07 -7.36 6.83
N LEU A 60 -6.67 -8.54 6.68
CA LEU A 60 -7.85 -8.78 5.86
C LEU A 60 -8.88 -9.52 6.72
N ASP A 61 -9.99 -8.84 7.00
CA ASP A 61 -11.10 -9.40 7.75
C ASP A 61 -12.08 -10.09 6.79
N ARG A 62 -12.25 -11.41 6.98
CA ARG A 62 -13.13 -12.26 6.16
C ARG A 62 -14.60 -12.01 6.41
N GLU A 63 -14.97 -11.56 7.60
CA GLU A 63 -16.37 -11.37 8.00
C GLU A 63 -16.88 -10.03 7.48
N SER A 64 -16.11 -8.96 7.69
CA SER A 64 -16.50 -7.62 7.25
C SER A 64 -16.09 -7.29 5.80
N GLY A 65 -15.15 -8.04 5.23
CA GLY A 65 -14.54 -7.70 3.94
C GLY A 65 -13.67 -6.42 4.01
N CYS A 66 -13.28 -6.01 5.21
CA CYS A 66 -12.40 -4.87 5.41
C CYS A 66 -10.93 -5.27 5.22
N LEU A 67 -10.22 -4.41 4.50
CA LEU A 67 -8.78 -4.47 4.29
C LEU A 67 -8.15 -3.32 5.08
N VAL A 68 -7.22 -3.66 5.96
CA VAL A 68 -6.38 -2.70 6.69
C VAL A 68 -5.01 -2.65 6.03
N LEU A 69 -4.56 -1.46 5.69
CA LEU A 69 -3.35 -1.21 4.93
C LEU A 69 -2.39 -0.33 5.72
N ASN A 70 -1.10 -0.66 5.69
CA ASN A 70 -0.06 0.29 6.09
C ASN A 70 0.28 1.20 4.91
N VAL A 71 0.49 2.48 5.16
CA VAL A 71 0.92 3.44 4.14
C VAL A 71 2.45 3.47 4.05
N LEU A 72 2.99 3.40 2.84
CA LEU A 72 4.42 3.48 2.55
C LEU A 72 4.74 4.79 1.83
N ILE A 73 5.83 5.48 2.17
CA ILE A 73 6.30 6.65 1.42
C ILE A 73 7.34 6.20 0.39
N PRO A 74 7.07 6.35 -0.92
CA PRO A 74 8.09 6.20 -1.96
C PRO A 74 9.15 7.29 -1.86
N VAL A 75 10.42 6.88 -1.87
CA VAL A 75 11.56 7.80 -1.84
C VAL A 75 12.64 7.42 -2.87
N ASP A 76 13.42 8.42 -3.28
CA ASP A 76 14.59 8.26 -4.15
C ASP A 76 15.85 7.84 -3.39
N MET A 77 16.99 7.78 -4.10
CA MET A 77 18.31 7.47 -3.52
C MET A 77 18.79 8.51 -2.50
N GLU A 78 18.25 9.73 -2.55
CA GLU A 78 18.52 10.78 -1.58
C GLU A 78 17.56 10.73 -0.40
N GLY A 79 16.63 9.78 -0.35
CA GLY A 79 15.64 9.67 0.73
C GLY A 79 14.52 10.70 0.65
N CYS A 80 14.31 11.30 -0.52
CA CYS A 80 13.29 12.31 -0.76
C CYS A 80 12.00 11.70 -1.31
N PRO A 81 10.81 12.13 -0.86
CA PRO A 81 9.55 11.64 -1.40
C PRO A 81 9.46 11.88 -2.91
N VAL A 82 9.11 10.83 -3.66
CA VAL A 82 8.94 10.88 -5.11
C VAL A 82 7.67 10.16 -5.53
N GLU A 83 7.18 10.46 -6.74
CA GLU A 83 6.11 9.66 -7.33
C GLU A 83 6.61 8.25 -7.73
N ILE A 84 5.67 7.33 -7.95
CA ILE A 84 6.02 6.01 -8.47
C ILE A 84 6.46 6.13 -9.92
N GLY A 85 7.71 5.76 -10.19
CA GLY A 85 8.32 5.91 -11.50
C GLY A 85 9.81 5.57 -11.49
N SER A 86 10.57 6.21 -12.37
CA SER A 86 12.02 5.98 -12.55
C SER A 86 12.84 6.28 -11.30
N ASP A 87 12.37 7.21 -10.47
CA ASP A 87 13.14 7.75 -9.36
C ASP A 87 12.90 6.96 -8.06
N LEU A 88 11.91 6.06 -8.06
CA LEU A 88 11.60 5.20 -6.92
C LEU A 88 12.78 4.29 -6.60
N TYR A 89 13.31 4.42 -5.38
CA TYR A 89 14.42 3.62 -4.90
C TYR A 89 14.07 2.78 -3.67
N SER A 90 13.37 3.37 -2.70
CA SER A 90 13.01 2.72 -1.44
C SER A 90 11.57 3.08 -1.04
N LEU A 91 10.96 2.22 -0.22
CA LEU A 91 9.62 2.41 0.36
C LEU A 91 9.77 2.44 1.89
N LEU A 92 9.40 3.57 2.49
CA LEU A 92 9.51 3.79 3.93
C LEU A 92 8.18 3.53 4.63
N PHE A 93 8.19 2.75 5.72
CA PHE A 93 7.01 2.63 6.57
C PHE A 93 6.66 3.94 7.25
N THR A 94 5.35 4.19 7.31
CA THR A 94 4.77 5.23 8.16
C THR A 94 4.09 4.58 9.37
N LYS A 95 3.64 5.42 10.31
CA LYS A 95 2.74 4.97 11.38
C LYS A 95 1.27 5.01 10.95
N ASP A 96 1.00 5.50 9.74
CA ASP A 96 -0.34 5.70 9.22
C ASP A 96 -0.88 4.39 8.65
N HIS A 97 -2.19 4.21 8.83
CA HIS A 97 -2.92 3.09 8.28
C HIS A 97 -4.28 3.57 7.77
N ILE A 98 -4.80 2.87 6.77
CA ILE A 98 -6.14 3.10 6.23
C ILE A 98 -6.92 1.80 6.26
N THR A 99 -8.23 1.93 6.44
CA THR A 99 -9.18 0.81 6.39
C THR A 99 -10.19 1.08 5.29
N MET A 100 -10.44 0.09 4.45
CA MET A 100 -11.43 0.19 3.38
C MET A 100 -12.07 -1.16 3.07
N ASN A 101 -13.26 -1.12 2.49
CA ASN A 101 -13.92 -2.33 2.02
C ASN A 101 -13.29 -2.79 0.70
N VAL A 102 -13.03 -4.10 0.55
CA VAL A 102 -12.42 -4.68 -0.65
C VAL A 102 -13.27 -4.44 -1.91
N ASP A 103 -14.59 -4.28 -1.77
CA ASP A 103 -15.48 -3.97 -2.90
C ASP A 103 -15.24 -2.58 -3.52
N CYS A 104 -14.50 -1.70 -2.83
CA CYS A 104 -14.12 -0.38 -3.35
C CYS A 104 -12.89 -0.43 -4.29
N LEU A 105 -12.31 -1.61 -4.49
CA LEU A 105 -11.06 -1.80 -5.22
C LEU A 105 -11.31 -2.57 -6.52
N CYS A 106 -10.61 -2.18 -7.57
CA CYS A 106 -10.66 -2.88 -8.87
C CYS A 106 -9.43 -3.74 -9.13
N GLY A 107 -8.31 -3.45 -8.49
CA GLY A 107 -7.09 -4.22 -8.68
C GLY A 107 -5.95 -3.75 -7.79
N ILE A 108 -4.88 -4.55 -7.80
CA ILE A 108 -3.59 -4.18 -7.23
C ILE A 108 -2.51 -4.24 -8.30
N ILE A 109 -1.48 -3.41 -8.15
CA ILE A 109 -0.23 -3.50 -8.90
C ILE A 109 0.85 -3.86 -7.89
N PRO A 110 1.33 -5.11 -7.85
CA PRO A 110 2.38 -5.50 -6.92
C PRO A 110 3.70 -4.81 -7.30
N LEU A 111 4.44 -4.42 -6.27
CA LEU A 111 5.80 -3.88 -6.37
C LEU A 111 6.80 -4.89 -5.78
N PRO A 112 8.08 -4.84 -6.19
CA PRO A 112 9.11 -5.71 -5.64
C PRO A 112 9.25 -5.54 -4.11
N PRO A 113 9.19 -6.62 -3.31
CA PRO A 113 9.36 -6.56 -1.85
C PRO A 113 10.70 -5.96 -1.41
N GLU A 114 11.73 -6.05 -2.24
CA GLU A 114 13.09 -5.55 -1.98
C GLU A 114 13.16 -4.01 -1.90
N LEU A 115 12.11 -3.31 -2.35
CA LEU A 115 12.00 -1.87 -2.20
C LEU A 115 11.72 -1.46 -0.74
N ILE A 116 11.12 -2.34 0.06
CA ILE A 116 10.76 -2.02 1.45
C ILE A 116 12.02 -1.82 2.29
N ASN A 117 12.15 -0.65 2.90
CA ASN A 117 13.28 -0.25 3.73
C ASN A 117 14.64 -0.57 3.06
N ARG A 118 14.70 -0.50 1.73
CA ARG A 118 15.94 -0.65 0.99
C ARG A 118 16.94 0.37 1.52
N TYR A 119 18.16 -0.09 1.85
CA TYR A 119 19.20 0.73 2.44
C TYR A 119 19.46 1.96 1.59
N LEU A 120 19.26 3.14 2.17
CA LEU A 120 19.55 4.41 1.52
C LEU A 120 21.05 4.69 1.59
N PRO A 121 21.71 5.08 0.48
CA PRO A 121 23.11 5.48 0.49
C PRO A 121 23.43 6.63 1.43
N ILE A 122 22.43 7.45 1.78
CA ILE A 122 22.56 8.65 2.60
C ILE A 122 21.63 8.50 3.84
N PRO A 123 22.13 8.68 5.07
CA PRO A 123 21.33 8.53 6.30
C PRO A 123 20.25 9.63 6.47
N GLU A 124 20.51 10.80 5.90
CA GLU A 124 19.65 11.98 6.00
C GLU A 124 19.22 12.50 4.61
N PRO A 125 17.92 12.72 4.38
CA PRO A 125 17.41 13.29 3.15
C PRO A 125 17.96 14.66 2.89
N LYS A 126 18.24 14.94 1.63
CA LYS A 126 18.75 16.23 1.17
C LYS A 126 17.66 17.22 0.71
N CYS A 127 16.41 16.79 0.77
CA CYS A 127 15.24 17.61 0.49
C CYS A 127 15.01 18.59 1.64
N LYS A 128 14.62 19.82 1.27
CA LYS A 128 14.31 20.91 2.20
C LYS A 128 12.85 20.91 2.61
#